data_AF-A0A1M4ZHD4-F1
#
_entry.id   AF-A0A1M4ZHD4-F1
#
_cell.length_a   1.000
_cell.length_b   1.000
_cell.length_c   1.000
_cell.angle_alpha   90.00
_cell.angle_beta   90.00
_cell.angle_gamma   90.00
#
_symmetry.space_group_name_H-M   'P 1'
#
loop_
_entity.id
_entity.type
_entity.pdbx_description
1 polymer ?
#
loop_
_entity_poly.entity_id
_entity_poly.type
_entity_poly.pdbx_seq_one_letter_code
_entity_poly.pdbx_strand_id
1 'polypeptide(L)' 'MNNKEILEIRKQVLSIATSLALQETERTGEDYSKALNKALDEACIRLGIEHKEFIKMFI' A
#
# COMPACT_ATOMS: atom_id res chain seq x y z
N MET A 1 8.91 8.11 15.03
CA MET A 1 7.63 7.38 14.97
C MET A 1 7.64 6.33 16.06
N ASN A 2 6.62 6.32 16.90
CA ASN A 2 6.43 5.25 17.89
C ASN A 2 5.78 4.02 17.23
N ASN A 3 5.81 2.87 17.90
CA ASN A 3 5.26 1.62 17.35
C ASN A 3 3.77 1.71 16.98
N LYS A 4 2.99 2.52 17.69
CA LYS A 4 1.56 2.71 17.41
C LYS A 4 1.36 3.47 16.09
N GLU A 5 2.12 4.53 15.85
CA GLU A 5 2.10 5.28 14.60
C GLU A 5 2.52 4.41 13.41
N ILE A 6 3.56 3.59 13.58
CA ILE A 6 4.02 2.63 12.56
C ILE A 6 2.90 1.65 12.18
N LEU A 7 2.20 1.10 13.18
CA LEU A 7 1.10 0.16 12.94
C LEU A 7 -0.07 0.81 12.20
N GLU A 8 -0.45 2.03 12.58
CA GLU A 8 -1.54 2.76 11.93
C GLU A 8 -1.19 3.10 10.48
N ILE A 9 0.02 3.57 10.22
CA ILE A 9 0.50 3.84 8.87
C ILE A 9 0.46 2.57 8.02
N ARG A 10 0.98 1.45 8.55
CA ARG A 10 0.97 0.16 7.84
C ARG A 10 -0.43 -0.26 7.47
N LYS A 11 -1.36 -0.16 8.41
CA LYS A 11 -2.77 -0.50 8.18
C LYS A 11 -3.39 0.38 7.10
N GLN A 12 -3.14 1.69 7.12
CA GLN A 12 -3.68 2.61 6.12
C GLN A 12 -3.13 2.32 4.72
N VAL A 13 -1.81 2.18 4.57
CA VAL A 13 -1.19 1.84 3.27
C VAL A 13 -1.76 0.54 2.72
N LEU A 14 -1.79 -0.52 3.54
CA LEU A 14 -2.29 -1.84 3.10
C LEU A 14 -3.78 -1.81 2.75
N SER A 15 -4.58 -1.07 3.50
CA SER A 15 -6.02 -0.92 3.23
C SER A 15 -6.26 -0.23 1.88
N ILE A 16 -5.56 0.87 1.61
CA ILE A 16 -5.69 1.61 0.35
C ILE A 16 -5.17 0.76 -0.81
N ALA A 17 -4.00 0.15 -0.67
CA ALA A 17 -3.39 -0.66 -1.70
C ALA A 17 -4.26 -1.87 -2.06
N THR A 18 -4.84 -2.55 -1.07
CA THR A 18 -5.76 -3.68 -1.30
C THR A 18 -6.99 -3.23 -2.07
N SER A 19 -7.61 -2.12 -1.69
CA SER A 19 -8.80 -1.59 -2.38
C SER A 19 -8.49 -1.23 -3.84
N LEU A 20 -7.36 -0.57 -4.09
CA LEU A 20 -6.94 -0.19 -5.43
C LEU A 20 -6.60 -1.41 -6.29
N ALA A 21 -5.89 -2.38 -5.71
CA ALA A 21 -5.53 -3.60 -6.41
C ALA A 21 -6.77 -4.40 -6.82
N LEU A 22 -7.73 -4.58 -5.92
CA LEU A 22 -9.01 -5.25 -6.22
C LEU A 22 -9.74 -4.55 -7.36
N GLN A 23 -9.91 -3.22 -7.27
CA GLN A 23 -10.57 -2.44 -8.31
C GLN A 23 -9.87 -2.59 -9.67
N GLU A 24 -8.54 -2.57 -9.71
CA GLU A 24 -7.79 -2.70 -10.95
C GLU A 24 -7.89 -4.12 -11.53
N THR A 25 -7.86 -5.16 -10.68
CA THR A 25 -8.08 -6.54 -11.12
C THR A 25 -9.46 -6.74 -11.72
N GLU A 26 -10.50 -6.17 -11.09
CA GLU A 26 -11.88 -6.24 -11.61
C GLU A 26 -12.02 -5.48 -12.93
N ARG A 27 -11.36 -4.32 -13.05
CA ARG A 27 -11.46 -3.46 -14.24
C ARG A 27 -10.71 -4.00 -15.45
N THR A 28 -9.58 -4.66 -15.24
CA THR A 28 -8.64 -5.01 -16.32
C THR A 28 -8.44 -6.51 -16.51
N GLY A 29 -8.79 -7.33 -15.51
CA GLY A 29 -8.42 -8.74 -15.46
C GLY A 29 -6.93 -8.98 -15.18
N GLU A 30 -6.15 -7.95 -14.79
CA GLU A 30 -4.75 -8.11 -14.39
C GLU A 30 -4.64 -8.94 -13.10
N ASP A 31 -3.53 -9.66 -12.95
CA ASP A 31 -3.23 -10.43 -11.74
C ASP A 31 -3.15 -9.53 -10.49
N TYR A 32 -3.77 -9.98 -9.40
CA TYR A 32 -3.82 -9.22 -8.14
C TYR A 32 -2.44 -8.88 -7.59
N SER A 33 -1.47 -9.79 -7.69
CA SER A 33 -0.12 -9.54 -7.18
C SER A 33 0.58 -8.46 -7.99
N LYS A 34 0.33 -8.39 -9.30
CA LYS A 34 0.84 -7.32 -10.17
C LYS A 34 0.16 -5.97 -9.88
N ALA A 35 -1.16 -5.99 -9.73
CA ALA A 35 -1.93 -4.80 -9.38
C ALA A 35 -1.54 -4.26 -7.99
N LEU A 36 -1.26 -5.15 -7.03
CA LEU A 36 -0.90 -4.80 -5.66
C LEU A 36 0.41 -4.02 -5.57
N ASN A 37 1.43 -4.36 -6.37
CA ASN A 37 2.70 -3.61 -6.36
C ASN A 37 2.49 -2.14 -6.77
N LYS A 38 1.75 -1.91 -7.87
CA LYS A 38 1.40 -0.55 -8.32
C LYS A 38 0.54 0.17 -7.28
N ALA A 39 -0.41 -0.55 -6.68
CA ALA A 39 -1.31 -0.02 -5.67
C ALA A 39 -0.60 0.35 -4.35
N LEU A 40 0.46 -0.36 -3.97
CA LEU A 40 1.29 -0.03 -2.81
C LEU A 40 2.04 1.27 -3.02
N ASP A 41 2.61 1.48 -4.21
CA ASP A 41 3.28 2.73 -4.56
C ASP A 41 2.31 3.91 -4.53
N GLU A 42 1.14 3.74 -5.15
CA GLU A 42 0.06 4.73 -5.15
C GLU A 42 -0.43 5.03 -3.72
N ALA A 43 -0.61 4.01 -2.89
CA ALA A 43 -1.02 4.18 -1.50
C ALA A 43 0.02 4.96 -0.67
N CYS A 44 1.31 4.68 -0.89
CA CYS A 44 2.40 5.42 -0.26
C CYS A 44 2.39 6.90 -0.69
N ILE A 45 2.24 7.17 -2.00
CA ILE A 45 2.15 8.54 -2.55
C ILE A 45 0.99 9.31 -1.92
N ARG A 46 -0.21 8.70 -1.84
CA ARG A 46 -1.41 9.33 -1.27
C ARG A 46 -1.26 9.72 0.19
N LEU A 47 -0.48 8.94 0.95
CA LEU A 47 -0.22 9.21 2.36
C LEU A 47 1.04 10.05 2.60
N GLY A 48 1.75 10.46 1.54
CA GLY A 48 2.98 11.25 1.65
C GLY A 48 4.13 10.47 2.28
N ILE A 49 4.17 9.15 2.07
CA ILE A 49 5.16 8.25 2.67
C ILE A 49 6.10 7.77 1.57
N GLU A 50 7.40 7.90 1.80
CA GLU A 50 8.37 7.29 0.88
C GLU A 50 8.29 5.77 0.96
N HIS A 51 8.24 5.10 -0.20
CA HIS A 51 8.17 3.63 -0.26
C HIS A 51 9.31 2.95 0.54
N LYS A 52 10.51 3.54 0.53
CA LYS A 52 11.65 3.05 1.33
C LYS A 52 11.40 3.14 2.84
N GLU A 53 10.78 4.22 3.30
CA GLU A 53 10.41 4.38 4.71
C GLU A 53 9.31 3.39 5.07
N PHE A 54 8.35 3.14 4.17
CA PHE A 54 7.34 2.11 4.37
C PHE A 54 7.94 0.70 4.52
N ILE A 55 8.91 0.32 3.68
CA ILE A 55 9.60 -0.98 3.81
C ILE A 55 10.28 -1.11 5.18
N LYS A 56 10.94 -0.05 5.67
CA LYS A 56 11.60 -0.05 6.98
C LYS A 56 10.65 -0.30 8.15
N MET A 57 9.34 -0.11 7.97
CA MET A 57 8.33 -0.38 9.01
C MET A 57 8.08 -1.87 9.27
N PHE A 58 8.68 -2.75 8.48
CA PHE A 58 8.57 -4.21 8.60
C PHE A 58 9.85 -4.88 9.10
N ILE A 59 10.92 -4.11 9.37
CA ILE A 59 12.23 -4.56 9.84
C ILE A 59 12.44 -4.04 11.26
#